data_AF-A0A9P4UXI3-F1
#
_entry.id   AF-A0A9P4UXI3-F1
#
_cell.length_a   1.000
_cell.length_b   1.000
_cell.length_c   1.000
_cell.angle_alpha   90.00
_cell.angle_beta   90.00
_cell.angle_gamma   90.00
#
_symmetry.space_group_name_H-M   'P 1'
#
loop_
_entity.id
_entity.type
_entity.pdbx_description
1 polymer ?
#
loop_
_entity_poly.entity_id
_entity_poly.type
_entity_poly.pdbx_seq_one_letter_code
_entity_poly.pdbx_strand_id
1 'polypeptide(L)'
;MDRASRALAKGVPPGVPKSYRALADHGGDPRATLHHRAHGRRSIEEKAQNQLYLSPSEAKGVIQFLLHMSDLGQPVRMKYIPMIAFRATRQRPVAVFATVSARMRPLRS
;
A
#
# COMPACT_ATOMS: atom_id res chain seq x y z
N MET A 1 -1.42 -2.02 7.99
CA MET A 1 -1.59 -3.28 8.75
C MET A 1 -3.08 -3.58 8.76
N ASP A 2 -3.50 -4.73 8.22
CA ASP A 2 -4.91 -5.11 8.13
C ASP A 2 -5.48 -5.59 9.48
N ARG A 3 -6.82 -5.68 9.59
CA ARG A 3 -7.54 -5.99 10.84
C ARG A 3 -7.05 -7.29 11.51
N ALA A 4 -6.87 -8.36 10.74
CA ALA A 4 -6.41 -9.65 11.27
C ALA A 4 -4.97 -9.58 11.79
N SER A 5 -4.07 -8.88 11.09
CA SER A 5 -2.71 -8.63 11.55
C SER A 5 -2.68 -7.80 12.84
N ARG A 6 -3.58 -6.82 12.97
CA ARG A 6 -3.77 -6.07 14.23
C ARG A 6 -4.32 -6.95 15.35
N ALA A 7 -5.21 -7.89 15.06
CA ALA A 7 -5.72 -8.83 16.05
C ALA A 7 -4.62 -9.77 16.56
N LEU A 8 -3.75 -10.27 15.67
CA LEU A 8 -2.56 -11.04 16.06
C LEU A 8 -1.61 -10.21 16.94
N ALA A 9 -1.37 -8.95 16.59
CA ALA A 9 -0.48 -8.06 17.35
C ALA A 9 -1.06 -7.68 18.73
N LYS A 10 -2.37 -7.49 18.83
CA LYS A 10 -3.06 -7.21 20.11
C LYS A 10 -3.04 -8.40 21.06
N GLY A 11 -3.08 -9.62 20.53
CA GLY A 11 -3.13 -10.83 21.34
C GLY A 11 -4.47 -11.03 22.05
N VAL A 12 -4.46 -11.94 23.02
CA VAL A 12 -5.62 -12.26 23.88
C VAL A 12 -5.40 -11.72 25.30
N PRO A 13 -6.48 -11.43 26.05
CA PRO A 13 -6.39 -10.96 27.43
C PRO A 13 -5.58 -11.89 28.34
N PRO A 14 -4.97 -11.36 29.42
CA PRO A 14 -4.31 -12.16 30.44
C PRO A 14 -5.26 -13.22 31.00
N GLY A 15 -4.80 -14.47 31.09
CA GLY A 15 -5.62 -15.59 31.60
C GLY A 15 -6.35 -16.40 30.53
N VAL A 16 -6.35 -15.96 29.27
CA VAL A 16 -6.91 -16.73 28.15
C VAL A 16 -5.78 -17.45 27.38
N PRO A 17 -5.94 -18.73 27.01
CA PRO A 17 -4.95 -19.44 26.22
C PRO A 17 -4.66 -18.72 24.88
N LYS A 18 -3.38 -18.51 24.58
CA LYS A 18 -2.92 -17.95 23.30
C LYS A 18 -3.15 -18.95 22.17
N SER A 19 -4.37 -18.94 21.63
CA SER A 19 -4.79 -19.79 20.51
C SER A 19 -5.54 -18.99 19.46
N TYR A 20 -5.49 -19.45 18.20
CA TYR A 20 -6.26 -18.82 17.12
C TYR A 20 -7.78 -18.86 17.35
N ARG A 21 -8.28 -19.80 18.16
CA ARG A 21 -9.69 -19.86 18.58
C ARG A 21 -10.01 -18.69 19.51
N ALA A 22 -9.29 -18.58 20.61
CA ALA A 22 -9.46 -17.50 21.57
C ALA A 22 -9.26 -16.10 20.93
N LEU A 23 -8.33 -15.97 19.99
CA LEU A 23 -8.14 -14.73 19.21
C LEU A 23 -9.30 -14.43 18.27
N ALA A 24 -9.92 -15.46 17.67
CA ALA A 24 -11.10 -15.26 16.83
C ALA A 24 -12.31 -14.85 17.68
N ASP A 25 -12.51 -15.50 18.82
CA ASP A 25 -13.60 -15.22 19.76
C ASP A 25 -13.52 -13.79 20.31
N HIS A 26 -12.31 -13.26 20.51
CA HIS A 26 -12.08 -11.91 21.03
C HIS A 26 -11.92 -10.83 19.93
N GLY A 27 -11.29 -11.16 18.79
CA GLY A 27 -10.94 -10.21 17.72
C GLY A 27 -12.00 -10.07 16.62
N GLY A 28 -12.96 -11.00 16.56
CA GLY A 28 -14.03 -11.04 15.57
C GLY A 28 -13.56 -11.34 14.15
N ASP A 29 -12.30 -11.74 13.95
CA ASP A 29 -11.77 -12.23 12.68
C ASP A 29 -11.79 -13.76 12.67
N PRO A 30 -12.17 -14.41 11.55
CA PRO A 30 -12.20 -15.87 11.49
C PRO A 30 -10.82 -16.49 11.79
N ARG A 31 -10.82 -17.61 12.54
CA ARG A 31 -9.61 -18.39 12.88
C ARG A 31 -8.73 -18.68 11.66
N ALA A 32 -9.34 -19.05 10.52
CA ALA A 32 -8.62 -19.35 9.29
C ALA A 32 -7.88 -18.12 8.73
N THR A 33 -8.49 -16.95 8.83
CA THR A 33 -7.87 -15.67 8.43
C THR A 33 -6.66 -15.37 9.32
N LEU A 34 -6.78 -15.53 10.64
CA LEU A 34 -5.67 -15.33 11.58
C LEU A 34 -4.52 -16.32 11.32
N HIS A 35 -4.83 -17.59 11.09
CA HIS A 35 -3.84 -18.62 10.76
C HIS A 35 -3.06 -18.24 9.49
N HIS A 36 -3.75 -17.89 8.40
CA HIS A 36 -3.08 -17.44 7.18
C HIS A 36 -2.16 -16.23 7.40
N ARG A 37 -2.52 -15.30 8.31
CA ARG A 37 -1.71 -14.11 8.57
C ARG A 37 -0.49 -14.39 9.42
N ALA A 38 -0.61 -15.25 10.42
CA ALA A 38 0.54 -15.74 11.17
C ALA A 38 1.54 -16.48 10.27
N HIS A 39 1.06 -17.14 9.21
CA HIS A 39 1.88 -17.80 8.20
C HIS A 39 2.29 -16.87 7.03
N GLY A 40 2.16 -15.55 7.17
CA GLY A 40 2.73 -14.58 6.23
C GLY A 40 1.94 -14.37 4.94
N ARG A 41 0.70 -14.87 4.84
CA ARG A 41 -0.15 -14.59 3.68
C ARG A 41 -0.55 -13.11 3.67
N ARG A 42 -0.35 -12.43 2.53
CA ARG A 42 -0.75 -11.02 2.36
C ARG A 42 -2.27 -10.85 2.40
N SER A 43 -2.71 -9.66 2.77
CA SER A 43 -4.14 -9.32 2.70
C SER A 43 -4.59 -9.14 1.27
N ILE A 44 -5.90 -9.21 1.04
CA ILE A 44 -6.46 -8.88 -0.28
C ILE A 44 -6.14 -7.42 -0.62
N GLU A 45 -6.27 -6.51 0.35
CA GLU A 45 -5.96 -5.09 0.19
C GLU A 45 -4.47 -4.85 -0.09
N GLU A 46 -3.58 -5.50 0.64
CA GLU A 46 -2.13 -5.40 0.49
C GLU A 46 -1.68 -6.05 -0.82
N LYS A 47 -2.31 -7.16 -1.21
CA LYS A 47 -2.12 -7.75 -2.54
C LYS A 47 -2.60 -6.78 -3.61
N ALA A 48 -3.76 -6.17 -3.47
CA ALA A 48 -4.27 -5.18 -4.41
C ALA A 48 -3.32 -3.98 -4.52
N GLN A 49 -2.83 -3.45 -3.40
CA GLN A 49 -1.83 -2.38 -3.36
C GLN A 49 -0.54 -2.75 -4.09
N ASN A 50 0.01 -3.95 -3.81
CA ASN A 50 1.20 -4.44 -4.50
C ASN A 50 0.98 -4.74 -5.99
N GLN A 51 -0.26 -5.02 -6.38
CA GLN A 51 -0.68 -5.23 -7.76
C GLN A 51 -1.05 -3.92 -8.47
N LEU A 52 -1.05 -2.77 -7.78
CA LEU A 52 -1.24 -1.49 -8.43
C LEU A 52 -0.05 -1.23 -9.36
N TYR A 53 -0.35 -1.23 -10.66
CA TYR A 53 0.63 -0.98 -11.71
C TYR A 53 1.15 0.47 -11.69
N LEU A 54 0.31 1.39 -11.22
CA LEU A 54 0.62 2.81 -11.07
C LEU A 54 0.72 3.14 -9.58
N SER A 55 1.76 3.88 -9.21
CA SER A 55 1.80 4.56 -7.91
C SER A 55 0.68 5.60 -7.81
N PRO A 56 0.25 5.97 -6.60
CA PRO A 56 -0.84 6.94 -6.44
C PRO A 56 -0.59 8.28 -7.14
N SER A 57 0.65 8.76 -7.20
CA SER A 57 1.03 9.99 -7.91
C SER A 57 0.98 9.83 -9.43
N GLU A 58 1.44 8.71 -9.96
CA GLU A 58 1.34 8.39 -11.40
C GLU A 58 -0.12 8.28 -11.84
N ALA A 59 -0.96 7.58 -11.06
CA ALA A 59 -2.37 7.45 -11.33
C ALA A 59 -3.08 8.82 -11.33
N LYS A 60 -2.74 9.72 -10.40
CA LYS A 60 -3.27 11.08 -10.35
C LYS A 60 -2.95 11.87 -11.62
N GLY A 61 -1.71 11.80 -12.11
CA GLY A 61 -1.30 12.46 -13.35
C GLY A 61 -2.06 11.93 -14.58
N VAL A 62 -2.23 10.61 -14.68
CA VAL A 62 -3.02 9.99 -15.76
C VAL A 62 -4.47 10.44 -15.70
N ILE A 63 -5.10 10.45 -14.52
CA ILE A 63 -6.49 10.90 -14.35
C ILE A 63 -6.64 12.37 -14.75
N GLN A 64 -5.74 13.25 -14.29
CA GLN A 64 -5.80 14.67 -14.62
C GLN A 64 -5.66 14.90 -16.14
N PHE A 65 -4.78 14.16 -16.81
CA PHE A 65 -4.66 14.21 -18.27
C PHE A 65 -5.95 13.74 -18.98
N LEU A 66 -6.54 12.63 -18.54
CA LEU A 66 -7.78 12.10 -19.13
C LEU A 66 -8.98 13.05 -18.94
N LEU A 67 -9.08 13.68 -17.76
CA LEU A 67 -10.08 14.70 -17.48
C LEU A 67 -9.88 15.92 -18.38
N HIS A 68 -8.65 16.44 -18.47
CA HIS A 68 -8.33 17.57 -19.32
C HIS A 68 -8.68 17.30 -20.80
N MET A 69 -8.36 16.12 -21.31
CA MET A 69 -8.73 15.72 -22.67
C MET A 69 -10.26 15.65 -22.86
N SER A 70 -10.99 15.26 -21.83
CA SER A 70 -12.47 15.22 -21.85
C SER A 70 -13.07 16.63 -21.85
N ASP A 71 -12.51 17.54 -21.04
CA ASP A 71 -12.92 18.96 -21.00
C ASP A 71 -12.68 19.66 -22.34
N LEU A 72 -11.63 19.25 -23.08
CA LEU A 72 -11.35 19.70 -24.44
C LEU A 72 -12.26 19.06 -25.52
N GLY A 73 -13.22 18.23 -25.12
CA GLY A 73 -14.12 17.52 -26.04
C GLY A 73 -13.47 16.35 -26.78
N GLN A 74 -12.30 15.90 -26.33
CA GLN A 74 -11.52 14.83 -26.95
C GLN A 74 -11.28 13.66 -25.98
N PRO A 75 -12.34 12.94 -25.55
CA PRO A 75 -12.19 11.84 -24.60
C PRO A 75 -11.28 10.73 -25.16
N VAL A 76 -10.30 10.33 -24.36
CA VAL A 76 -9.33 9.29 -24.75
C VAL A 76 -10.02 7.92 -24.75
N ARG A 77 -9.90 7.20 -25.86
CA ARG A 77 -10.44 5.83 -25.98
C ARG A 77 -9.71 4.88 -25.04
N MET A 78 -10.45 3.93 -24.44
CA MET A 78 -9.96 2.92 -23.50
C MET A 78 -8.68 2.21 -23.98
N LYS A 79 -8.58 1.89 -25.28
CA LYS A 79 -7.43 1.22 -25.88
C LYS A 79 -6.08 1.95 -25.70
N TYR A 80 -6.09 3.26 -25.47
CA TYR A 80 -4.89 4.06 -25.28
C TYR A 80 -4.49 4.23 -23.81
N ILE A 81 -5.36 3.89 -22.87
CA ILE A 81 -5.09 4.03 -21.42
C ILE A 81 -3.86 3.20 -20.99
N PRO A 82 -3.69 1.92 -21.41
CA PRO A 82 -2.50 1.16 -21.07
C PRO A 82 -1.20 1.80 -21.55
N MET A 83 -1.20 2.36 -22.78
CA MET A 83 -0.04 3.06 -23.34
C MET A 83 0.29 4.35 -22.56
N ILE A 84 -0.74 5.12 -22.18
CA ILE A 84 -0.57 6.36 -21.39
C ILE A 84 -0.03 6.03 -20.00
N ALA A 85 -0.59 5.02 -19.34
CA ALA A 85 -0.12 4.51 -18.05
C ALA A 85 1.36 4.08 -18.14
N PHE A 86 1.74 3.34 -19.18
CA PHE A 86 3.13 2.93 -19.42
C PHE A 86 4.09 4.11 -19.64
N ARG A 87 3.64 5.18 -20.31
CA ARG A 87 4.44 6.40 -20.46
C ARG A 87 4.60 7.15 -19.14
N ALA A 88 3.57 7.18 -18.31
CA ALA A 88 3.62 7.82 -16.99
C ALA A 88 4.64 7.11 -16.06
N THR A 89 4.69 5.77 -16.08
CA THR A 89 5.65 5.01 -15.24
C THR A 89 7.10 5.14 -15.67
N ARG A 90 7.38 5.45 -16.94
CA ARG A 90 8.75 5.67 -17.44
C ARG A 90 9.36 6.99 -16.99
N GLN A 91 8.55 7.95 -16.56
CA GLN A 91 9.02 9.26 -16.12
C GLN A 91 9.29 9.31 -14.61
N ARG A 92 9.46 8.17 -13.94
CA ARG A 92 9.90 8.14 -12.54
C ARG A 92 11.21 8.92 -12.43
N PRO A 93 11.23 10.08 -11.77
CA PRO A 93 12.51 10.69 -11.45
C PRO A 93 13.25 9.67 -10.59
N VAL A 94 14.45 9.29 -11.01
CA VAL A 94 15.39 8.65 -10.08
C VAL A 94 15.49 9.62 -8.92
N ALA A 95 14.96 9.22 -7.76
CA ALA A 95 15.23 9.90 -6.52
C ALA A 95 16.74 9.76 -6.31
N VAL A 96 17.49 10.72 -6.84
CA VAL A 96 18.83 11.00 -6.36
C VAL A 96 18.59 11.42 -4.93
N PHE A 97 18.73 10.48 -3.98
CA PHE A 97 18.92 10.79 -2.58
C PHE A 97 20.28 11.50 -2.46
N ALA A 98 20.35 12.74 -2.95
CA ALA A 98 21.44 13.65 -2.71
C ALA A 98 21.22 14.26 -1.32
N THR A 99 21.78 13.57 -0.33
CA THR A 99 22.57 14.16 0.74
C THR A 99 21.99 15.42 1.41
N VAL A 100 21.14 15.21 2.42
CA VAL A 100 21.10 16.11 3.60
C VAL A 100 21.35 15.26 4.84
N SER A 101 22.55 14.67 4.91
CA SER A 101 23.13 14.13 6.15
C SER A 101 24.59 14.57 6.25
N ALA A 102 24.82 15.88 6.12
CA ALA A 102 26.14 16.47 6.29
C ALA A 102 26.05 17.89 6.90
N ARG A 103 25.35 18.04 8.03
CA ARG A 103 25.56 19.23 8.89
C ARG A 103 25.04 19.06 10.32
N MET A 104 25.62 18.13 11.07
CA MET A 104 25.68 18.23 12.54
C MET A 104 26.94 17.51 13.02
N ARG A 105 28.06 18.24 13.08
CA ARG A 105 29.20 17.91 13.95
C ARG A 105 29.01 18.72 15.24
N PRO A 106 28.89 18.11 16.43
CA PRO A 106 28.95 18.86 17.67
C PRO A 106 30.41 19.20 17.98
N LEU A 107 30.67 20.49 18.21
CA LEU A 107 31.91 20.95 18.84
C LEU A 107 31.88 20.47 20.30
N ARG A 108 32.87 19.67 20.66
CA ARG A 108 33.13 19.24 22.04
C ARG A 108 34.02 20.31 22.66
N SER A 109 33.54 20.99 23.69
CA SER A 109 34.36 21.77 24.64
C SER A 109 34.90 20.86 25.72
#